data_AF-D6AIH9-F1
#
_entry.id   AF-D6AIH9-F1
#
_cell.length_a   1.000
_cell.length_b   1.000
_cell.length_c   1.000
_cell.angle_alpha   90.00
_cell.angle_beta   90.00
_cell.angle_gamma   90.00
#
_symmetry.space_group_name_H-M   'P 1'
#
loop_
_entity.id
_entity.type
_entity.pdbx_description
1 polymer ?
#
loop_
_entity_poly.entity_id
_entity_poly.type
_entity_poly.pdbx_seq_one_letter_code
_entity_poly.pdbx_strand_id
1 'polypeptide(L)' 'MAVAEAAVVRAAVVHGLRLPAEAFWRLDVAPLTLTELSGRSGRWNVGLGRPLTAPPAG' A
#
# COMPACT_ATOMS: atom_id res chain seq x y z
N MET A 1 -10.13 8.10 1.69
CA MET A 1 -9.75 6.67 1.73
C MET A 1 -10.58 5.92 0.71
N ALA A 2 -10.05 4.84 0.14
CA ALA A 2 -10.76 4.00 -0.82
C ALA A 2 -10.51 2.53 -0.48
N VAL A 3 -11.49 1.67 -0.75
CA VAL A 3 -11.32 0.21 -0.72
C VAL A 3 -10.92 -0.22 -2.13
N ALA A 4 -9.84 -0.99 -2.24
CA ALA A 4 -9.32 -1.43 -3.51
C ALA A 4 -8.86 -2.89 -3.43
N GLU A 5 -8.94 -3.57 -4.57
CA GLU A 5 -8.39 -4.91 -4.74
C GLU A 5 -6.87 -4.91 -4.55
N ALA A 6 -6.31 -6.04 -4.09
CA ALA A 6 -4.88 -6.20 -3.87
C ALA A 6 -4.04 -5.85 -5.11
N ALA A 7 -4.53 -6.17 -6.32
CA ALA A 7 -3.86 -5.83 -7.57
C ALA A 7 -3.70 -4.32 -7.77
N VAL A 8 -4.70 -3.51 -7.40
CA VAL A 8 -4.64 -2.05 -7.52
C VAL A 8 -3.62 -1.48 -6.52
N VAL A 9 -3.59 -2.00 -5.29
CA VAL A 9 -2.59 -1.61 -4.29
C VAL A 9 -1.17 -1.91 -4.76
N ARG A 10 -0.92 -3.12 -5.28
CA ARG A 10 0.41 -3.50 -5.82
C ARG A 10 0.83 -2.60 -6.98
N ALA A 11 -0.08 -2.33 -7.92
CA ALA A 11 0.20 -1.42 -9.03
C ALA A 11 0.53 0.00 -8.53
N ALA A 12 -0.24 0.53 -7.58
CA ALA A 12 0.00 1.85 -7.01
C ALA A 12 1.37 1.96 -6.31
N VAL A 13 1.79 0.92 -5.58
CA VAL A 13 3.11 0.85 -4.95
C VAL A 13 4.22 0.79 -6.01
N VAL A 14 4.11 -0.11 -6.99
CA VAL A 14 5.10 -0.25 -8.08
C VAL A 14 5.27 1.06 -8.84
N HIS A 15 4.17 1.69 -9.25
CA HIS A 15 4.21 2.94 -10.00
C HIS A 15 4.64 4.14 -9.13
N GLY A 16 4.09 4.26 -7.92
CA GLY A 16 4.39 5.37 -7.01
C GLY A 16 5.84 5.41 -6.55
N LEU A 17 6.42 4.23 -6.27
CA LEU A 17 7.83 4.09 -5.89
C LEU A 17 8.78 3.87 -7.08
N ARG A 18 8.25 3.83 -8.31
CA ARG A 18 9.03 3.58 -9.54
C ARG A 18 9.85 2.28 -9.46
N LEU A 19 9.25 1.23 -8.92
CA LEU A 19 9.86 -0.10 -8.82
C LEU A 19 9.87 -0.81 -10.20
N PRO A 20 10.76 -1.80 -10.39
CA PRO A 20 10.66 -2.71 -11.54
C PRO A 20 9.30 -3.41 -11.59
N ALA A 21 8.77 -3.65 -12.79
CA ALA A 21 7.43 -4.23 -12.99
C ALA A 21 7.28 -5.63 -12.36
N GLU A 22 8.38 -6.37 -12.28
CA GLU A 22 8.44 -7.71 -11.68
C GLU A 22 8.13 -7.68 -10.17
N ALA A 23 8.33 -6.53 -9.51
CA ALA A 23 7.99 -6.35 -8.10
C ALA A 23 6.49 -6.50 -7.84
N PHE A 24 5.63 -6.26 -8.84
CA PHE A 24 4.19 -6.45 -8.73
C PHE A 24 3.83 -7.85 -8.22
N TRP A 25 4.54 -8.88 -8.66
CA TRP A 25 4.27 -10.27 -8.26
C TRP A 25 4.87 -10.65 -6.91
N ARG A 26 5.78 -9.83 -6.38
CA ARG A 26 6.50 -10.07 -5.12
C ARG A 26 5.90 -9.34 -3.92
N LEU A 27 4.95 -8.44 -4.16
CA LEU A 27 4.29 -7.66 -3.11
C LEU A 27 3.08 -8.45 -2.59
N ASP A 28 3.10 -8.78 -1.30
CA ASP A 28 1.93 -9.31 -0.60
C ASP A 28 1.12 -8.19 0.03
N VAL A 29 -0.20 -8.27 -0.14
CA VAL A 29 -1.17 -7.34 0.46
C VAL A 29 -2.10 -8.15 1.33
N ALA A 30 -1.90 -8.07 2.64
CA ALA A 30 -2.75 -8.77 3.59
C ALA A 30 -4.18 -8.21 3.56
N PRO A 31 -5.22 -9.06 3.64
CA PRO A 31 -6.60 -8.62 3.70
C PRO A 31 -6.86 -7.63 4.84
N LEU A 32 -7.74 -6.66 4.61
CA LEU A 32 -8.18 -5.68 5.62
C LEU A 32 -7.03 -4.87 6.24
N THR A 33 -5.92 -4.71 5.52
CA THR A 33 -4.84 -3.80 5.90
C THR A 33 -4.91 -2.50 5.12
N LEU A 34 -4.48 -1.43 5.77
CA LEU A 34 -4.33 -0.11 5.20
C LEU A 34 -2.92 0.03 4.60
N THR A 35 -2.87 0.39 3.33
CA THR A 35 -1.65 0.86 2.66
C THR A 35 -1.75 2.37 2.49
N GLU A 36 -0.89 3.11 3.15
CA GLU A 36 -0.83 4.57 3.07
C GLU A 36 0.21 5.00 2.05
N LEU A 37 -0.21 5.88 1.14
CA LEU A 37 0.66 6.48 0.13
C LEU A 37 0.69 7.99 0.38
N SER A 38 1.88 8.53 0.67
CA SER A 38 2.06 9.96 0.90
C SER A 38 3.11 10.53 -0.04
N GLY A 39 2.78 11.61 -0.74
CA GLY A 39 3.67 12.26 -1.69
C GLY A 39 4.26 13.55 -1.14
N ARG A 40 5.59 13.74 -1.28
CA ARG A 40 6.25 15.03 -1.10
C ARG A 40 7.16 15.30 -2.29
N SER A 41 6.90 16.37 -3.02
CA SER A 41 7.76 16.85 -4.11
C SER A 41 8.11 15.77 -5.15
N GLY A 42 7.12 14.95 -5.55
CA GLY A 42 7.30 13.87 -6.53
C GLY A 42 7.92 12.58 -5.98
N ARG A 43 8.27 12.52 -4.69
CA ARG A 43 8.66 11.30 -3.99
C ARG A 43 7.50 10.77 -3.17
N TRP A 44 7.14 9.52 -3.39
CA TRP A 44 6.10 8.83 -2.64
C TRP A 44 6.74 8.00 -1.54
N ASN A 45 6.15 8.01 -0.36
CA ASN A 45 6.46 7.08 0.73
C ASN A 45 5.26 6.16 0.93
N VAL A 46 5.54 4.91 1.28
CA VAL A 46 4.53 3.88 1.51
C VAL A 46 4.58 3.45 2.97
N GLY A 47 3.46 3.56 3.68
CA GLY A 47 3.21 2.86 4.94
C GLY A 47 2.43 1.58 4.66
N LEU A 48 2.98 0.42 5.01
CA LEU A 48 2.38 -0.88 4.72
C LEU A 48 1.81 -1.54 5.98
N GLY A 49 0.76 -2.35 5.79
CA GLY A 49 0.34 -3.36 6.77
C GLY A 49 -0.30 -2.81 8.05
N ARG A 50 -0.71 -1.54 8.08
CA ARG A 50 -1.42 -0.99 9.25
C ARG A 50 -2.82 -1.62 9.31
N PRO A 51 -3.26 -2.21 10.44
CA PRO A 51 -4.62 -2.70 10.53
C PRO A 51 -5.63 -1.57 10.29
N LEU A 52 -6.69 -1.84 9.50
CA LEU A 52 -7.77 -0.86 9.28
C LEU A 52 -8.54 -0.54 10.57
N THR A 53 -8.62 -1.51 11.48
CA THR A 53 -9.20 -1.31 12.81
C THR A 53 -8.12 -0.89 13.80
N ALA A 54 -8.45 0.01 14.73
CA ALA A 54 -7.63 0.21 15.90
C ALA A 54 -7.59 -1.09 16.73
N PRO A 55 -6.46 -1.44 17.37
CA PRO A 55 -6.48 -2.46 18.42
C PRO A 55 -7.54 -2.06 19.47
N PRO A 56 -8.29 -3.02 20.06
CA PRO A 56 -9.28 -2.69 21.07
C PRO A 56 -8.61 -1.88 22.17
N ALA A 57 -9.17 -0.71 22.48
CA ALA A 57 -8.77 0.04 23.65
C ALA A 57 -9.12 -0.83 24.87
N GLY A 58 -8.07 -1.33 25.53
CA GLY A 58 -8.20 -2.00 26.83
C GLY A 58 -8.56 -1.00 27.93
#